data_AF-A0A8H3DCV6-F1
#
_entry.id   AF-A0A8H3DCV6-F1
#
_cell.length_a   1.000
_cell.length_b   1.000
_cell.length_c   1.000
_cell.angle_alpha   90.00
_cell.angle_beta   90.00
_cell.angle_gamma   90.00
#
_symmetry.space_group_name_H-M   'P 1'
#
loop_
_entity.id
_entity.type
_entity.pdbx_description
1 polymer ?
#
loop_
_entity_poly.entity_id
_entity_poly.type
_entity_poly.pdbx_seq_one_letter_code
_entity_poly.pdbx_strand_id
1 'polypeptide(L)'
;MSTRMVVTRAEVSEDAIPDTYLVMLKDDGNREAQINWVQNEHKCDATTFKCKIFSAGTLTFQGMITVTVGYTAKLCQVTLDYLSNHQDTKSIDEDRQPTWGIPQRERVMRNITKQDTVYPDVPIQPLPVPLPIAVAASMGPKRKEWPNAPWGLQRLSQYLPLPKNSDPSLQKYVYRCGDPSKGGSVQRVDVYVLDSGVMTTHEQFGGRATFGKDFSKEHSSPEDPVTNDEDPVTDGHGTHVAGILGGKDVGVSRDVHIISVKVLGGMRGTLPVFQAIDWVIEQAKISKNPSIINMSFVFSGPGLEPLDNQVKRAVACNVHVVAAAGNYNADAQNLCPARVGGIMTVGATTIQDQRWISHDHAEIGSNFGDCVGIFAPGADIMSAGIRNNEQLVLKSGTSMAAPHVTGLIAYLIRTNGDKEPARMIKDICNTAYKLDRKLANIPAGTV
;
A
#
# COMPACT_ATOMS: atom_id res chain seq x y z
N MET A 1 21.59 22.37 43.16
CA MET A 1 22.04 22.82 41.83
C MET A 1 21.36 21.92 40.82
N SER A 2 20.41 22.48 40.04
CA SER A 2 19.58 21.76 39.08
C SER A 2 20.40 21.43 37.84
N THR A 3 20.55 20.15 37.53
CA THR A 3 21.24 19.68 36.33
C THR A 3 20.29 19.83 35.15
N ARG A 4 20.44 20.93 34.39
CA ARG A 4 19.81 21.09 33.07
C ARG A 4 20.31 19.97 32.15
N MET A 5 19.42 19.04 31.76
CA MET A 5 19.63 18.26 30.55
C MET A 5 19.55 19.23 29.37
N VAL A 6 20.71 19.51 28.78
CA VAL A 6 20.79 20.14 27.46
C VAL A 6 20.42 19.04 26.47
N VAL A 7 19.23 19.13 25.87
CA VAL A 7 18.87 18.34 24.70
C VAL A 7 19.73 18.86 23.55
N THR A 8 20.85 18.19 23.28
CA THR A 8 21.66 18.46 22.10
C THR A 8 20.87 18.02 20.88
N ARG A 9 20.56 18.98 20.01
CA ARG A 9 19.98 18.85 18.67
C ARG A 9 20.49 17.57 18.01
N ALA A 10 19.65 16.53 17.98
CA ALA A 10 19.87 15.41 17.08
C ALA A 10 19.92 16.00 15.66
N GLU A 11 20.90 15.56 14.86
CA GLU A 11 20.98 15.92 13.45
C GLU A 11 19.59 15.71 12.83
N VAL A 12 19.00 16.78 12.30
CA VAL A 12 17.69 16.73 11.64
C VAL A 12 17.86 15.76 10.48
N SER A 13 17.30 14.56 10.59
CA SER A 13 17.40 13.58 9.53
C SER A 13 16.62 14.12 8.32
N GLU A 14 17.13 13.90 7.10
CA GLU A 14 16.62 14.52 5.86
C GLU A 14 15.12 14.23 5.57
N ASP A 15 14.54 13.27 6.27
CA ASP A 15 13.15 12.82 6.17
C ASP A 15 12.19 13.43 7.23
N ALA A 16 12.67 14.12 8.26
CA ALA A 16 11.79 14.73 9.27
C ALA A 16 11.01 15.93 8.71
N ILE A 17 9.74 16.07 9.09
CA ILE A 17 8.90 17.23 8.75
C ILE A 17 8.95 18.22 9.90
N PRO A 18 9.51 19.43 9.68
CA PRO A 18 9.64 20.43 10.73
C PRO A 18 8.32 20.73 11.42
N ASP A 19 8.40 20.85 12.74
CA ASP A 19 7.34 21.31 13.65
C ASP A 19 6.04 20.49 13.63
N THR A 20 6.03 19.31 13.01
CA THR A 20 4.85 18.44 12.91
C THR A 20 5.09 17.17 13.72
N TYR A 21 4.16 16.86 14.62
CA TYR A 21 4.33 15.80 15.60
C TYR A 21 3.08 14.94 15.73
N LEU A 22 3.30 13.66 16.04
CA LEU A 22 2.30 12.72 16.49
C LEU A 22 2.42 12.59 18.01
N VAL A 23 1.41 13.06 18.73
CA VAL A 23 1.33 13.04 20.20
C VAL A 23 0.50 11.84 20.61
N MET A 24 1.14 10.90 21.29
CA MET A 24 0.53 9.69 21.80
C MET A 24 0.23 9.87 23.28
N LEU A 25 -0.94 9.43 23.72
CA LEU A 25 -1.37 9.51 25.11
C LEU A 25 -1.26 8.15 25.79
N LYS A 26 -1.23 8.18 27.12
CA LYS A 26 -1.36 7.00 27.95
C LYS A 26 -2.77 6.44 27.84
N ASP A 27 -2.93 5.16 28.16
CA ASP A 27 -4.18 4.44 27.97
C ASP A 27 -5.35 5.03 28.79
N ASP A 28 -5.05 5.75 29.89
CA ASP A 28 -5.98 6.49 30.76
C ASP A 28 -6.00 8.01 30.50
N GLY A 29 -5.24 8.49 29.52
CA GLY A 29 -5.11 9.92 29.22
C GLY A 29 -6.41 10.54 28.69
N ASN A 30 -6.77 11.73 29.20
CA ASN A 30 -7.97 12.43 28.76
C ASN A 30 -7.69 13.27 27.51
N ARG A 31 -7.93 12.67 26.34
CA ARG A 31 -7.70 13.30 25.02
C ARG A 31 -8.39 14.64 24.86
N GLU A 32 -9.69 14.71 25.14
CA GLU A 32 -10.47 15.92 24.94
C GLU A 32 -10.01 17.03 25.89
N ALA A 33 -9.70 16.68 27.15
CA ALA A 33 -9.16 17.64 28.09
C ALA A 33 -7.80 18.17 27.64
N GLN A 34 -6.88 17.31 27.20
CA GLN A 34 -5.56 17.76 26.76
C GLN A 34 -5.64 18.57 25.46
N ILE A 35 -6.47 18.18 24.49
CA ILE A 35 -6.72 18.95 23.26
C ILE A 35 -7.29 20.32 23.59
N ASN A 36 -8.37 20.37 24.39
CA ASN A 36 -9.00 21.62 24.79
C ASN A 36 -8.02 22.50 25.57
N TRP A 37 -7.18 21.90 26.42
CA TRP A 37 -6.16 22.60 27.17
C TRP A 37 -5.07 23.19 26.26
N VAL A 38 -4.51 22.41 25.34
CA VAL A 38 -3.51 22.88 24.36
C VAL A 38 -4.08 24.03 23.53
N GLN A 39 -5.35 23.94 23.13
CA GLN A 39 -6.03 24.97 22.36
C GLN A 39 -6.31 26.25 23.18
N ASN A 40 -6.66 26.12 24.46
CA ASN A 40 -7.06 27.25 25.31
C ASN A 40 -5.87 27.98 25.95
N GLU A 41 -4.83 27.27 26.41
CA GLU A 41 -3.76 27.85 27.22
C GLU A 41 -2.68 28.56 26.38
N HIS A 42 -2.49 28.14 25.11
CA HIS A 42 -1.38 28.59 24.27
C HIS A 42 -1.74 29.63 23.20
N LYS A 43 -2.88 30.34 23.33
CA LYS A 43 -3.34 31.50 22.51
C LYS A 43 -2.70 31.60 21.12
N CYS A 44 -3.18 30.75 20.24
CA CYS A 44 -2.79 30.69 18.84
C CYS A 44 -2.96 32.06 18.12
N ASP A 45 -1.86 32.78 17.80
CA ASP A 45 -1.86 34.01 16.98
C ASP A 45 -1.73 33.67 15.48
N ALA A 46 -2.53 34.29 14.61
CA ALA A 46 -2.57 34.02 13.18
C ALA A 46 -1.29 34.40 12.42
N THR A 47 -0.37 35.12 13.07
CA THR A 47 0.86 35.62 12.44
C THR A 47 2.13 34.86 12.84
N THR A 48 2.06 33.97 13.84
CA THR A 48 3.20 33.16 14.31
C THR A 48 2.77 31.72 14.58
N PHE A 49 2.93 30.86 13.57
CA PHE A 49 2.86 29.39 13.60
C PHE A 49 2.06 28.77 14.78
N LYS A 50 0.74 28.70 14.62
CA LYS A 50 -0.21 28.16 15.60
C LYS A 50 -0.02 26.65 15.78
N CYS A 51 -0.14 26.20 17.03
CA CYS A 51 -0.41 24.79 17.31
C CYS A 51 -1.74 24.39 16.67
N LYS A 52 -1.73 23.48 15.70
CA LYS A 52 -2.94 23.04 14.96
C LYS A 52 -3.09 21.55 15.13
N ILE A 53 -4.21 21.13 15.72
CA ILE A 53 -4.56 19.71 15.84
C ILE A 53 -5.30 19.28 14.57
N PHE A 54 -4.82 18.23 13.92
CA PHE A 54 -5.33 17.82 12.61
C PHE A 54 -6.18 16.55 12.66
N SER A 55 -5.83 15.62 13.54
CA SER A 55 -6.59 14.40 13.78
C SER A 55 -6.53 14.02 15.22
N ALA A 56 -7.57 13.34 15.70
CA ALA A 56 -7.54 12.77 17.02
C ALA A 56 -8.44 11.51 17.05
N GLY A 57 -7.84 10.38 17.42
CA GLY A 57 -8.46 9.05 17.40
C GLY A 57 -8.58 8.44 18.80
N THR A 58 -9.62 7.64 19.02
CA THR A 58 -9.81 6.81 20.23
C THR A 58 -10.33 5.45 19.76
N LEU A 59 -9.85 4.34 20.33
CA LEU A 59 -10.47 3.03 20.09
C LEU A 59 -10.50 2.18 21.35
N THR A 60 -11.71 1.80 21.74
CA THR A 60 -11.98 0.84 22.81
C THR A 60 -12.24 -0.52 22.17
N PHE A 61 -11.51 -1.56 22.56
CA PHE A 61 -11.75 -2.93 22.12
C PHE A 61 -11.93 -3.86 23.33
N GLN A 62 -12.89 -4.77 23.25
CA GLN A 62 -13.19 -5.73 24.33
C GLN A 62 -12.06 -6.75 24.47
N GLY A 63 -11.42 -6.80 25.65
CA GLY A 63 -10.79 -8.01 26.17
C GLY A 63 -9.31 -7.93 26.51
N MET A 64 -8.45 -7.32 25.69
CA MET A 64 -7.02 -7.10 26.01
C MET A 64 -6.48 -5.85 25.26
N ILE A 65 -5.68 -5.08 25.98
CA ILE A 65 -5.34 -3.63 25.84
C ILE A 65 -4.48 -3.31 24.60
N THR A 66 -4.72 -2.24 23.83
CA THR A 66 -4.13 -0.90 23.99
C THR A 66 -4.99 0.14 23.28
N VAL A 67 -5.49 1.14 24.02
CA VAL A 67 -6.18 2.29 23.43
C VAL A 67 -5.09 3.20 22.89
N THR A 68 -4.86 3.18 21.58
CA THR A 68 -4.04 4.23 20.97
C THR A 68 -4.87 5.51 20.95
N VAL A 69 -4.74 6.30 22.01
CA VAL A 69 -5.30 7.65 22.08
C VAL A 69 -4.19 8.60 21.69
N GLY A 70 -4.43 9.42 20.70
CA GLY A 70 -3.42 10.37 20.25
C GLY A 70 -4.02 11.42 19.36
N TYR A 71 -3.24 12.44 19.10
CA TYR A 71 -3.57 13.46 18.14
C TYR A 71 -2.32 13.94 17.45
N THR A 72 -2.53 14.61 16.34
CA THR A 72 -1.47 15.06 15.48
C THR A 72 -1.49 16.57 15.48
N ALA A 73 -0.34 17.17 15.69
CA ALA A 73 -0.27 18.60 15.87
C ALA A 73 0.99 19.18 15.24
N LYS A 74 0.84 20.36 14.62
CA LYS A 74 1.99 21.26 14.51
C LYS A 74 2.22 21.87 15.88
N LEU A 75 3.44 21.86 16.41
CA LEU A 75 3.73 22.35 17.76
C LEU A 75 4.94 23.28 17.72
N CYS A 76 4.83 24.43 18.39
CA CYS A 76 6.00 25.26 18.67
C CYS A 76 6.82 24.66 19.83
N GLN A 77 8.10 25.02 19.92
CA GLN A 77 9.02 24.47 20.94
C GLN A 77 8.48 24.56 22.37
N VAL A 78 7.83 25.67 22.73
CA VAL A 78 7.27 25.87 24.07
C VAL A 78 6.17 24.85 24.38
N THR A 79 5.32 24.55 23.39
CA THR A 79 4.24 23.55 23.56
C THR A 79 4.82 22.14 23.58
N LEU A 80 5.85 21.88 22.76
CA LEU A 80 6.54 20.60 22.72
C LEU A 80 7.22 20.28 24.06
N ASP A 81 7.97 21.22 24.62
CA ASP A 81 8.64 21.07 25.92
C ASP A 81 7.64 20.76 27.04
N TYR A 82 6.45 21.38 26.98
CA TYR A 82 5.41 21.16 27.95
C TYR A 82 4.73 19.80 27.79
N LEU A 83 4.30 19.46 26.57
CA LEU A 83 3.66 18.17 26.29
C LEU A 83 4.58 17.00 26.60
N SER A 84 5.90 17.15 26.39
CA SER A 84 6.90 16.13 26.71
C SER A 84 6.93 15.76 28.20
N ASN A 85 6.46 16.66 29.07
CA ASN A 85 6.39 16.47 30.51
C ASN A 85 4.94 16.28 31.02
N HIS A 86 3.94 16.32 30.14
CA HIS A 86 2.54 16.25 30.54
C HIS A 86 2.16 14.84 31.00
N GLN A 87 1.40 14.74 32.09
CA GLN A 87 1.08 13.46 32.74
C GLN A 87 0.35 12.47 31.82
N ASP A 88 -0.44 12.97 30.86
CA ASP A 88 -1.20 12.14 29.93
C ASP A 88 -0.42 11.77 28.67
N THR A 89 0.73 12.40 28.42
CA THR A 89 1.55 12.13 27.23
C THR A 89 2.35 10.85 27.43
N LYS A 90 2.29 9.96 26.43
CA LYS A 90 3.05 8.72 26.34
C LYS A 90 4.29 8.88 25.47
N SER A 91 4.15 9.47 24.28
CA SER A 91 5.26 9.82 23.39
C SER A 91 4.91 11.01 22.52
N ILE A 92 5.94 11.68 22.01
CA ILE A 92 5.82 12.69 20.97
C ILE A 92 6.86 12.35 19.92
N ASP A 93 6.39 12.09 18.71
CA ASP A 93 7.22 11.62 17.61
C ASP A 93 7.14 12.62 16.46
N GLU A 94 8.28 13.03 15.91
CA GLU A 94 8.33 13.90 14.73
C GLU A 94 7.72 13.18 13.51
N ASP A 95 6.92 13.92 12.74
CA ASP A 95 6.36 13.42 11.48
C ASP A 95 7.46 13.25 10.43
N ARG A 96 7.32 12.29 9.52
CA ARG A 96 8.37 11.88 8.58
C ARG A 96 7.88 11.63 7.17
N GLN A 97 8.68 12.00 6.18
CA GLN A 97 8.44 11.79 4.76
C GLN A 97 8.50 10.29 4.39
N PRO A 98 7.65 9.83 3.46
CA PRO A 98 7.75 8.49 2.89
C PRO A 98 9.05 8.39 2.11
N THR A 99 9.73 7.26 2.27
CA THR A 99 10.97 7.00 1.57
C THR A 99 10.66 6.14 0.34
N TRP A 100 11.12 6.59 -0.83
CA TRP A 100 10.71 6.01 -2.11
C TRP A 100 11.70 4.99 -2.69
N GLY A 101 12.87 4.78 -2.09
CA GLY A 101 13.91 3.82 -2.52
C GLY A 101 14.43 3.99 -3.96
N ILE A 102 13.85 4.92 -4.72
CA ILE A 102 14.15 5.24 -6.11
C ILE A 102 14.11 6.77 -6.20
N PRO A 103 15.22 7.45 -6.57
CA PRO A 103 15.21 8.89 -6.80
C PRO A 103 14.10 9.26 -7.78
N GLN A 104 13.40 10.39 -7.59
CA GLN A 104 12.31 10.80 -8.50
C GLN A 104 12.73 10.87 -9.98
N ARG A 105 14.02 11.09 -10.26
CA ARG A 105 14.61 11.14 -11.61
C ARG A 105 14.77 9.78 -12.29
N GLU A 106 14.75 8.69 -11.52
CA GLU A 106 14.91 7.30 -12.02
C GLU A 106 13.59 6.54 -12.06
N ARG A 107 12.46 7.26 -11.94
CA ARG A 107 11.15 6.79 -12.39
C ARG A 107 11.19 6.66 -13.92
N VAL A 108 11.95 5.70 -14.45
CA VAL A 108 12.01 5.41 -15.88
C VAL A 108 10.66 4.81 -16.25
N MET A 109 9.71 5.69 -16.54
CA MET A 109 8.53 5.38 -17.33
C MET A 109 9.04 5.03 -18.71
N ARG A 110 9.37 3.76 -18.95
CA ARG A 110 9.53 3.29 -20.34
C ARG A 110 8.15 3.33 -20.96
N ASN A 111 7.85 4.44 -21.65
CA ASN A 111 6.76 4.47 -22.60
C ASN A 111 7.05 3.37 -23.61
N ILE A 112 6.11 2.45 -23.82
CA ILE A 112 6.18 1.52 -24.95
C ILE A 112 6.16 2.40 -26.21
N THR A 113 7.32 2.66 -26.80
CA THR A 113 7.43 3.38 -28.08
C THR A 113 7.51 2.35 -29.20
N LYS A 114 7.00 2.70 -30.39
CA LYS A 114 7.08 1.89 -31.62
C LYS A 114 8.50 1.48 -32.04
N GLN A 115 9.55 1.89 -31.34
CA GLN A 115 10.94 1.54 -31.62
C GLN A 115 11.49 0.42 -30.72
N ASP A 116 10.83 0.10 -29.60
CA ASP A 116 11.12 -1.12 -28.82
C ASP A 116 10.57 -2.39 -29.51
N THR A 117 9.85 -2.21 -30.62
CA THR A 117 9.44 -3.26 -31.55
C THR A 117 10.42 -3.33 -32.71
N VAL A 118 11.56 -4.01 -32.54
CA VAL A 118 12.06 -4.85 -33.64
C VAL A 118 11.33 -6.19 -33.52
N TYR A 119 10.03 -6.14 -33.78
CA TYR A 119 9.23 -7.29 -34.16
C TYR A 119 8.85 -7.03 -35.62
N PRO A 120 9.03 -7.99 -36.54
CA PRO A 120 8.65 -7.79 -37.93
C PRO A 120 7.16 -7.43 -37.99
N ASP A 121 6.84 -6.39 -38.75
CA ASP A 121 5.51 -5.83 -38.92
C ASP A 121 4.45 -6.92 -39.20
N VAL A 122 3.70 -7.29 -38.15
CA VAL A 122 2.43 -7.98 -38.32
C VAL A 122 1.35 -7.01 -37.86
N PRO A 123 0.46 -6.53 -38.76
CA PRO A 123 -0.59 -5.60 -38.41
C PRO A 123 -1.50 -6.20 -37.34
N ILE A 124 -1.71 -5.46 -36.24
CA ILE A 124 -2.66 -5.80 -35.18
C ILE A 124 -4.06 -5.79 -35.79
N GLN A 125 -4.63 -6.98 -36.02
CA GLN A 125 -6.02 -7.11 -36.45
C GLN A 125 -6.97 -7.04 -35.24
N PRO A 126 -8.20 -6.50 -35.42
CA PRO A 126 -9.22 -6.51 -34.38
C PRO A 126 -9.55 -7.95 -33.94
N LEU A 127 -9.72 -8.14 -32.63
CA LEU A 127 -9.95 -9.43 -31.97
C LEU A 127 -11.14 -10.18 -32.61
N PRO A 128 -10.99 -11.46 -33.03
CA PRO A 128 -12.08 -12.21 -33.62
C PRO A 128 -13.08 -12.72 -32.57
N VAL A 129 -14.36 -12.64 -32.92
CA VAL A 129 -15.55 -13.16 -32.23
C VAL A 129 -15.43 -14.68 -32.04
N PRO A 130 -15.87 -15.29 -30.90
CA PRO A 130 -15.57 -16.70 -30.64
C PRO A 130 -16.46 -17.66 -31.44
N LEU A 131 -15.85 -18.71 -32.01
CA LEU A 131 -16.51 -19.90 -32.58
C LEU A 131 -16.44 -21.09 -31.59
N PRO A 132 -17.34 -22.09 -31.70
CA PRO A 132 -17.84 -22.85 -30.56
C PRO A 132 -16.93 -24.00 -30.12
N ILE A 133 -16.88 -24.24 -28.81
CA ILE A 133 -16.11 -25.30 -28.16
C ILE A 133 -16.97 -26.56 -28.05
N ALA A 134 -16.47 -27.69 -28.58
CA ALA A 134 -16.96 -29.02 -28.28
C ALA A 134 -16.22 -29.61 -27.06
N VAL A 135 -16.98 -29.77 -25.97
CA VAL A 135 -16.97 -30.77 -24.88
C VAL A 135 -15.65 -31.42 -24.44
N ALA A 136 -15.30 -31.20 -23.16
CA ALA A 136 -14.95 -32.27 -22.24
C ALA A 136 -15.44 -31.93 -20.83
N ALA A 137 -16.14 -32.89 -20.20
CA ALA A 137 -16.94 -32.72 -19.00
C ALA A 137 -16.22 -33.14 -17.71
N SER A 138 -16.74 -32.60 -16.61
CA SER A 138 -16.61 -32.98 -15.19
C SER A 138 -15.49 -32.33 -14.35
N MET A 139 -15.92 -31.81 -13.19
CA MET A 139 -15.18 -31.42 -11.97
C MET A 139 -14.83 -29.92 -11.75
N GLY A 140 -15.55 -29.29 -10.81
CA GLY A 140 -15.19 -28.01 -10.17
C GLY A 140 -15.73 -26.73 -10.84
N PRO A 141 -15.73 -25.57 -10.14
CA PRO A 141 -16.18 -24.29 -10.72
C PRO A 141 -15.42 -24.00 -12.02
N LYS A 142 -16.13 -23.47 -13.04
CA LYS A 142 -15.62 -23.29 -14.41
C LYS A 142 -14.28 -22.53 -14.39
N ARG A 143 -13.21 -23.18 -14.84
CA ARG A 143 -11.93 -22.51 -15.14
C ARG A 143 -12.12 -21.66 -16.39
N LYS A 144 -11.69 -20.40 -16.34
CA LYS A 144 -11.60 -19.52 -17.51
C LYS A 144 -10.13 -19.31 -17.85
N GLU A 145 -9.84 -19.32 -19.14
CA GLU A 145 -8.52 -18.98 -19.67
C GLU A 145 -8.54 -17.55 -20.18
N TRP A 146 -7.50 -16.80 -19.87
CA TRP A 146 -7.26 -15.48 -20.44
C TRP A 146 -6.01 -15.54 -21.32
N PRO A 147 -6.15 -15.44 -22.66
CA PRO A 147 -5.01 -15.32 -23.54
C PRO A 147 -4.36 -13.94 -23.37
N ASN A 148 -3.04 -13.84 -23.51
CA ASN A 148 -2.29 -12.58 -23.45
C ASN A 148 -2.39 -11.85 -22.09
N ALA A 149 -2.40 -12.59 -20.99
CA ALA A 149 -2.26 -11.97 -19.67
C ALA A 149 -0.82 -11.48 -19.46
N PRO A 150 -0.58 -10.43 -18.67
CA PRO A 150 0.78 -10.10 -18.25
C PRO A 150 1.35 -11.21 -17.36
N TRP A 151 2.67 -11.38 -17.37
CA TRP A 151 3.36 -12.45 -16.64
C TRP A 151 3.03 -12.48 -15.14
N GLY A 152 2.79 -11.31 -14.54
CA GLY A 152 2.44 -11.19 -13.13
C GLY A 152 1.18 -11.99 -12.76
N LEU A 153 0.14 -11.94 -13.60
CA LEU A 153 -1.06 -12.76 -13.39
C LEU A 153 -0.78 -14.25 -13.55
N GLN A 154 -0.04 -14.61 -14.60
CA GLN A 154 0.26 -16.01 -14.90
C GLN A 154 1.00 -16.68 -13.75
N ARG A 155 2.00 -15.98 -13.19
CA ARG A 155 2.85 -16.51 -12.13
C ARG A 155 2.07 -16.84 -10.85
N LEU A 156 0.96 -16.14 -10.60
CA LEU A 156 0.04 -16.44 -9.49
C LEU A 156 -0.79 -17.72 -9.73
N SER A 157 -1.02 -18.11 -10.99
CA SER A 157 -1.89 -19.23 -11.35
C SER A 157 -1.17 -20.55 -11.64
N GLN A 158 0.16 -20.58 -11.58
CA GLN A 158 0.96 -21.73 -11.98
C GLN A 158 2.05 -22.09 -10.97
N TYR A 159 2.30 -23.39 -10.84
CA TYR A 159 3.33 -23.92 -9.96
C TYR A 159 4.70 -23.99 -10.64
N LEU A 160 4.74 -24.34 -11.93
CA LEU A 160 5.98 -24.47 -12.67
C LEU A 160 6.55 -23.10 -13.04
N PRO A 161 7.89 -22.94 -13.05
CA PRO A 161 8.52 -21.74 -13.57
C PRO A 161 8.07 -21.45 -14.99
N LEU A 162 8.00 -20.17 -15.34
CA LEU A 162 7.79 -19.76 -16.72
C LEU A 162 8.91 -20.30 -17.62
N PRO A 163 8.62 -20.66 -18.89
CA PRO A 163 9.65 -21.04 -19.85
C PRO A 163 10.77 -20.01 -19.93
N LYS A 164 12.02 -20.45 -20.16
CA LYS A 164 13.13 -19.51 -20.40
C LYS A 164 12.80 -18.63 -21.61
N ASN A 165 13.10 -17.33 -21.51
CA ASN A 165 12.80 -16.32 -22.53
C ASN A 165 11.30 -16.10 -22.78
N SER A 166 10.48 -16.34 -21.75
CA SER A 166 9.07 -15.99 -21.74
C SER A 166 8.84 -14.52 -22.09
N ASP A 167 7.94 -14.26 -23.03
CA ASP A 167 7.44 -12.90 -23.31
C ASP A 167 6.59 -12.41 -22.13
N PRO A 168 6.97 -11.31 -21.46
CA PRO A 168 6.21 -10.73 -20.34
C PRO A 168 4.78 -10.30 -20.68
N SER A 169 4.46 -10.14 -21.97
CA SER A 169 3.19 -9.59 -22.48
C SER A 169 2.25 -10.61 -23.13
N LEU A 170 2.71 -11.83 -23.44
CA LEU A 170 1.98 -12.77 -24.31
C LEU A 170 1.90 -14.20 -23.76
N GLN A 171 1.30 -14.42 -22.59
CA GLN A 171 1.12 -15.80 -22.09
C GLN A 171 -0.21 -16.05 -21.34
N LYS A 172 -0.46 -17.33 -21.00
CA LYS A 172 -1.77 -17.85 -20.57
C LYS A 172 -2.00 -17.69 -19.07
N TYR A 173 -3.11 -17.06 -18.67
CA TYR A 173 -3.54 -17.00 -17.27
C TYR A 173 -4.81 -17.84 -17.06
N VAL A 174 -4.79 -18.73 -16.07
CA VAL A 174 -5.96 -19.56 -15.72
C VAL A 174 -6.48 -19.10 -14.36
N TYR A 175 -7.73 -18.63 -14.33
CA TYR A 175 -8.39 -18.28 -13.09
C TYR A 175 -9.70 -19.04 -12.95
N ARG A 176 -10.14 -19.22 -11.70
CA ARG A 176 -11.51 -19.70 -11.45
C ARG A 176 -12.38 -18.47 -11.30
N CYS A 177 -13.32 -18.26 -12.20
CA CYS A 177 -14.37 -17.30 -11.89
C CYS A 177 -15.25 -17.92 -10.79
N GLY A 178 -15.66 -17.11 -9.81
CA GLY A 178 -16.78 -17.49 -8.95
C GLY A 178 -17.96 -17.86 -9.84
N ASP A 179 -18.63 -18.97 -9.53
CA ASP A 179 -19.80 -19.42 -10.28
C ASP A 179 -20.97 -18.48 -9.97
N PRO A 180 -21.40 -17.60 -10.90
CA PRO A 180 -22.49 -16.65 -10.64
C PRO A 180 -23.81 -17.36 -10.34
N SER A 181 -23.94 -18.64 -10.73
CA SER A 181 -25.14 -19.46 -10.51
C SER A 181 -25.18 -20.15 -9.15
N LYS A 182 -24.10 -20.08 -8.35
CA LYS A 182 -24.00 -20.77 -7.06
C LYS A 182 -24.33 -19.94 -5.83
N GLY A 183 -24.93 -18.75 -5.98
CA GLY A 183 -25.60 -18.06 -4.86
C GLY A 183 -24.80 -17.89 -3.57
N GLY A 184 -23.48 -18.07 -3.59
CA GLY A 184 -22.60 -17.68 -2.50
C GLY A 184 -22.57 -16.17 -2.55
N SER A 185 -23.16 -15.53 -1.54
CA SER A 185 -23.22 -14.08 -1.36
C SER A 185 -21.97 -13.43 -1.91
N VAL A 186 -22.09 -12.80 -3.08
CA VAL A 186 -21.00 -12.09 -3.74
C VAL A 186 -20.74 -10.84 -2.91
N GLN A 187 -20.01 -11.00 -1.81
CA GLN A 187 -19.70 -9.90 -0.92
C GLN A 187 -18.82 -8.94 -1.72
N ARG A 188 -19.29 -7.71 -1.84
CA ARG A 188 -18.47 -6.62 -2.38
C ARG A 188 -17.25 -6.50 -1.47
N VAL A 189 -16.06 -6.57 -2.05
CA VAL A 189 -14.81 -6.36 -1.31
C VAL A 189 -14.36 -4.94 -1.58
N ASP A 190 -14.23 -4.16 -0.51
CA ASP A 190 -13.74 -2.78 -0.57
C ASP A 190 -12.22 -2.79 -0.43
N VAL A 191 -11.51 -2.26 -1.43
CA VAL A 191 -10.06 -2.16 -1.39
C VAL A 191 -9.64 -0.71 -1.42
N TYR A 192 -9.11 -0.26 -0.29
CA TYR A 192 -8.60 1.09 -0.08
C TYR A 192 -7.15 1.16 -0.55
N VAL A 193 -6.93 1.88 -1.64
CA VAL A 193 -5.59 2.16 -2.17
C VAL A 193 -5.11 3.46 -1.55
N LEU A 194 -4.34 3.34 -0.46
CA LEU A 194 -3.64 4.45 0.15
C LEU A 194 -2.42 4.74 -0.74
N ASP A 195 -2.42 5.84 -1.47
CA ASP A 195 -1.33 6.16 -2.41
C ASP A 195 -1.35 7.65 -2.84
N SER A 196 -0.73 7.96 -3.96
CA SER A 196 -0.75 9.22 -4.73
C SER A 196 -2.11 9.59 -5.33
N GLY A 197 -3.10 8.69 -5.19
CA GLY A 197 -4.41 8.78 -5.83
C GLY A 197 -4.56 7.86 -7.04
N VAL A 198 -5.79 7.69 -7.52
CA VAL A 198 -6.15 6.75 -8.60
C VAL A 198 -6.99 7.49 -9.65
N MET A 199 -6.60 7.37 -10.92
CA MET A 199 -7.39 7.86 -12.05
C MET A 199 -8.61 6.94 -12.26
N THR A 200 -9.65 7.16 -11.48
CA THR A 200 -10.84 6.29 -11.42
C THR A 200 -11.58 6.14 -12.74
N THR A 201 -11.38 7.08 -13.68
CA THR A 201 -11.94 7.07 -15.03
C THR A 201 -11.22 6.13 -16.00
N HIS A 202 -10.07 5.58 -15.63
CA HIS A 202 -9.33 4.66 -16.49
C HIS A 202 -10.20 3.45 -16.86
N GLU A 203 -10.18 3.08 -18.14
CA GLU A 203 -10.97 1.96 -18.65
C GLU A 203 -10.71 0.62 -17.95
N GLN A 204 -9.52 0.44 -17.33
CA GLN A 204 -9.21 -0.76 -16.55
C GLN A 204 -10.18 -0.94 -15.38
N PHE A 205 -10.76 0.13 -14.85
CA PHE A 205 -11.66 0.05 -13.70
C PHE A 205 -13.11 -0.14 -14.10
N GLY A 206 -13.55 0.35 -15.26
CA GLY A 206 -14.92 0.15 -15.76
C GLY A 206 -16.01 0.55 -14.75
N GLY A 207 -15.80 1.63 -14.01
CA GLY A 207 -16.71 2.12 -12.97
C GLY A 207 -16.57 1.45 -11.59
N ARG A 208 -15.64 0.50 -11.43
CA ARG A 208 -15.38 -0.18 -10.14
C ARG A 208 -14.43 0.58 -9.21
N ALA A 209 -13.86 1.69 -9.68
CA ALA A 209 -13.03 2.57 -8.86
C ALA A 209 -13.77 3.86 -8.53
N THR A 210 -13.71 4.31 -7.27
CA THR A 210 -14.29 5.57 -6.80
C THR A 210 -13.28 6.36 -5.99
N PHE A 211 -13.45 7.68 -5.95
CA PHE A 211 -12.72 8.53 -5.04
C PHE A 211 -13.27 8.38 -3.62
N GLY A 212 -12.39 8.20 -2.63
CA GLY A 212 -12.74 8.12 -1.21
C GLY A 212 -12.51 9.45 -0.50
N LYS A 213 -11.25 9.71 -0.13
CA LYS A 213 -10.85 10.95 0.53
C LYS A 213 -9.39 11.30 0.23
N ASP A 214 -9.07 12.58 0.27
CA ASP A 214 -7.72 13.12 0.15
C ASP A 214 -7.26 13.69 1.51
N PHE A 215 -6.28 13.02 2.11
CA PHE A 215 -5.61 13.41 3.35
C PHE A 215 -4.30 14.15 3.10
N SER A 216 -3.83 14.16 1.85
CA SER A 216 -2.60 14.87 1.50
C SER A 216 -2.78 16.36 1.79
N LYS A 217 -3.92 16.97 1.46
CA LYS A 217 -4.16 18.42 1.57
C LYS A 217 -4.28 18.98 2.98
N GLU A 218 -4.57 18.16 4.00
CA GLU A 218 -4.90 18.65 5.35
C GLU A 218 -3.69 19.27 6.08
N HIS A 219 -2.46 19.07 5.57
CA HIS A 219 -1.20 19.45 6.24
C HIS A 219 -0.27 20.38 5.46
N SER A 220 -0.70 20.88 4.29
CA SER A 220 0.10 21.86 3.53
C SER A 220 0.20 23.16 4.31
N SER A 221 1.42 23.67 4.52
CA SER A 221 1.58 25.08 4.85
C SER A 221 1.23 25.92 3.61
N PRO A 222 0.57 27.07 3.73
CA PRO A 222 0.43 28.03 2.63
C PRO A 222 1.78 28.46 2.03
N GLU A 223 2.85 28.32 2.82
CA GLU A 223 4.22 28.67 2.47
C GLU A 223 5.04 27.49 1.96
N ASP A 224 4.46 26.29 1.86
CA ASP A 224 5.13 25.13 1.28
C ASP A 224 5.10 25.26 -0.25
N PRO A 225 6.23 25.58 -0.92
CA PRO A 225 6.25 25.75 -2.37
C PRO A 225 6.01 24.44 -3.12
N VAL A 226 5.93 23.30 -2.41
CA VAL A 226 5.67 21.99 -2.99
C VAL A 226 4.17 21.77 -3.13
N THR A 227 3.69 22.26 -4.27
CA THR A 227 2.56 21.80 -5.08
C THR A 227 1.19 22.39 -4.78
N ASN A 228 0.74 23.25 -5.71
CA ASN A 228 -0.64 23.35 -6.15
C ASN A 228 -1.13 21.97 -6.67
N ASP A 229 -1.19 20.98 -5.79
CA ASP A 229 -1.60 19.60 -6.11
C ASP A 229 -3.12 19.52 -6.10
N GLU A 230 -3.76 20.28 -6.99
CA GLU A 230 -5.19 20.16 -7.24
C GLU A 230 -5.52 18.81 -7.88
N ASP A 231 -4.53 18.15 -8.48
CA ASP A 231 -4.68 16.86 -9.16
C ASP A 231 -4.96 15.72 -8.15
N PRO A 232 -6.08 15.00 -8.30
CA PRO A 232 -6.33 13.80 -7.51
C PRO A 232 -5.37 12.64 -7.82
N VAL A 233 -4.48 12.75 -8.82
CA VAL A 233 -3.59 11.67 -9.31
C VAL A 233 -2.19 12.22 -9.66
N THR A 234 -1.29 12.24 -8.68
CA THR A 234 -0.19 13.21 -8.74
C THR A 234 1.09 12.70 -9.39
N ASP A 235 1.27 11.38 -9.45
CA ASP A 235 2.37 10.74 -10.21
C ASP A 235 2.00 9.44 -10.94
N GLY A 236 0.72 9.02 -10.82
CA GLY A 236 0.18 7.80 -11.42
C GLY A 236 0.61 6.49 -10.77
N HIS A 237 1.35 6.52 -9.66
CA HIS A 237 1.73 5.33 -8.91
C HIS A 237 0.49 4.57 -8.41
N GLY A 238 -0.47 5.28 -7.80
CA GLY A 238 -1.68 4.67 -7.25
C GLY A 238 -2.59 4.09 -8.32
N THR A 239 -2.68 4.74 -9.49
CA THR A 239 -3.38 4.19 -10.67
C THR A 239 -2.76 2.87 -11.12
N HIS A 240 -1.44 2.79 -11.18
CA HIS A 240 -0.73 1.56 -11.59
C HIS A 240 -0.95 0.42 -10.58
N VAL A 241 -0.82 0.73 -9.29
CA VAL A 241 -1.10 -0.19 -8.17
C VAL A 241 -2.55 -0.71 -8.22
N ALA A 242 -3.53 0.19 -8.38
CA ALA A 242 -4.94 -0.17 -8.49
C ALA A 242 -5.22 -1.05 -9.72
N GLY A 243 -4.53 -0.81 -10.83
CA GLY A 243 -4.64 -1.63 -12.04
C GLY A 243 -4.14 -3.07 -11.83
N ILE A 244 -3.02 -3.28 -11.13
CA ILE A 244 -2.50 -4.63 -10.81
C ILE A 244 -3.48 -5.40 -9.95
N LEU A 245 -4.09 -4.70 -8.99
CA LEU A 245 -5.04 -5.28 -8.07
C LEU A 245 -6.33 -5.72 -8.78
N GLY A 246 -6.92 -4.81 -9.57
CA GLY A 246 -8.29 -4.98 -10.04
C GLY A 246 -8.61 -4.41 -11.41
N GLY A 247 -7.62 -4.17 -12.28
CA GLY A 247 -7.84 -3.84 -13.67
C GLY A 247 -8.56 -4.94 -14.45
N LYS A 248 -9.36 -4.58 -15.45
CA LYS A 248 -10.15 -5.52 -16.27
C LYS A 248 -9.26 -6.51 -17.03
N ASP A 249 -8.10 -6.07 -17.50
CA ASP A 249 -7.20 -6.89 -18.31
C ASP A 249 -5.99 -7.37 -17.50
N VAL A 250 -5.42 -6.46 -16.71
CA VAL A 250 -4.15 -6.65 -15.98
C VAL A 250 -4.33 -7.01 -14.49
N GLY A 251 -5.56 -6.97 -13.99
CA GLY A 251 -5.86 -7.12 -12.56
C GLY A 251 -6.01 -8.56 -12.08
N VAL A 252 -5.58 -8.82 -10.85
CA VAL A 252 -5.75 -10.12 -10.18
C VAL A 252 -7.23 -10.39 -9.87
N SER A 253 -7.95 -9.41 -9.29
CA SER A 253 -9.36 -9.54 -8.91
C SER A 253 -10.23 -8.49 -9.58
N ARG A 254 -10.94 -8.91 -10.64
CA ARG A 254 -11.76 -8.03 -11.51
C ARG A 254 -13.09 -7.60 -10.90
N ASP A 255 -13.44 -8.13 -9.73
CA ASP A 255 -14.72 -7.86 -9.08
C ASP A 255 -14.53 -7.24 -7.68
N VAL A 256 -13.61 -6.28 -7.59
CA VAL A 256 -13.39 -5.48 -6.38
C VAL A 256 -13.89 -4.07 -6.57
N HIS A 257 -14.27 -3.43 -5.47
CA HIS A 257 -14.51 -2.00 -5.43
C HIS A 257 -13.25 -1.30 -4.95
N ILE A 258 -12.63 -0.53 -5.82
CA ILE A 258 -11.38 0.18 -5.55
C ILE A 258 -11.74 1.57 -5.02
N ILE A 259 -11.24 1.91 -3.83
CA ILE A 259 -11.46 3.21 -3.21
C ILE A 259 -10.12 3.93 -3.16
N SER A 260 -10.02 5.04 -3.90
CA SER A 260 -8.84 5.89 -3.88
C SER A 260 -8.76 6.68 -2.59
N VAL A 261 -7.70 6.49 -1.81
CA VAL A 261 -7.41 7.28 -0.61
C VAL A 261 -6.06 7.96 -0.81
N LYS A 262 -6.10 9.26 -1.07
CA LYS A 262 -4.88 10.00 -1.38
C LYS A 262 -4.16 10.39 -0.09
N VAL A 263 -2.98 9.84 0.12
CA VAL A 263 -2.10 10.10 1.28
C VAL A 263 -0.71 10.57 0.86
N LEU A 264 -0.38 10.41 -0.42
CA LEU A 264 0.90 10.81 -1.04
C LEU A 264 0.61 11.87 -2.12
N GLY A 265 1.57 12.74 -2.44
CA GLY A 265 1.43 13.87 -3.36
C GLY A 265 2.16 15.10 -2.82
N GLY A 266 3.35 15.38 -3.36
CA GLY A 266 4.33 16.28 -2.75
C GLY A 266 5.07 15.66 -1.55
N MET A 267 5.82 16.49 -0.81
CA MET A 267 6.51 16.10 0.44
C MET A 267 5.49 16.06 1.59
N ARG A 268 4.95 14.90 1.96
CA ARG A 268 3.97 14.78 3.05
C ARG A 268 4.18 13.54 3.90
N GLY A 269 4.02 13.69 5.22
CA GLY A 269 4.55 12.75 6.21
C GLY A 269 3.72 11.50 6.49
N THR A 270 4.01 10.85 7.60
CA THR A 270 3.27 9.71 8.17
C THR A 270 1.85 10.08 8.59
N LEU A 271 1.62 11.36 8.88
CA LEU A 271 0.37 11.88 9.38
C LEU A 271 -0.86 11.64 8.46
N PRO A 272 -0.86 12.04 7.18
CA PRO A 272 -1.92 11.68 6.24
C PRO A 272 -2.26 10.18 6.23
N VAL A 273 -1.24 9.31 6.36
CA VAL A 273 -1.41 7.86 6.38
C VAL A 273 -2.11 7.41 7.66
N PHE A 274 -1.71 7.95 8.81
CA PHE A 274 -2.34 7.66 10.09
C PHE A 274 -3.85 7.98 10.06
N GLN A 275 -4.21 9.17 9.59
CA GLN A 275 -5.60 9.63 9.44
C GLN A 275 -6.39 8.79 8.43
N ALA A 276 -5.76 8.42 7.32
CA ALA A 276 -6.38 7.58 6.31
C ALA A 276 -6.75 6.20 6.88
N ILE A 277 -5.86 5.59 7.66
CA ILE A 277 -6.15 4.31 8.31
C ILE A 277 -7.33 4.44 9.28
N ASP A 278 -7.37 5.52 10.08
CA ASP A 278 -8.52 5.82 10.96
C ASP A 278 -9.83 5.86 10.18
N TRP A 279 -9.83 6.63 9.09
CA TRP A 279 -11.00 6.79 8.25
C TRP A 279 -11.42 5.48 7.57
N VAL A 280 -10.47 4.68 7.07
CA VAL A 280 -10.76 3.37 6.47
C VAL A 280 -11.44 2.45 7.48
N ILE A 281 -10.97 2.41 8.73
CA ILE A 281 -11.60 1.59 9.79
C ILE A 281 -13.05 2.01 10.00
N GLU A 282 -13.34 3.32 10.04
CA GLU A 282 -14.72 3.80 10.15
C GLU A 282 -15.56 3.49 8.89
N GLN A 283 -14.98 3.63 7.69
CA GLN A 283 -15.67 3.24 6.46
C GLN A 283 -15.98 1.74 6.40
N ALA A 284 -15.06 0.88 6.86
CA ALA A 284 -15.26 -0.56 6.92
C ALA A 284 -16.42 -0.92 7.87
N LYS A 285 -16.54 -0.24 9.02
CA LYS A 285 -17.67 -0.39 9.94
C LYS A 285 -19.00 0.04 9.32
N ILE A 286 -18.99 1.15 8.56
CA ILE A 286 -20.17 1.69 7.89
C ILE A 286 -20.61 0.75 6.75
N SER A 287 -19.69 0.34 5.88
CA SER A 287 -20.00 -0.48 4.71
C SER A 287 -20.32 -1.92 5.08
N LYS A 288 -19.73 -2.43 6.18
CA LYS A 288 -19.79 -3.85 6.61
C LYS A 288 -19.29 -4.83 5.55
N ASN A 289 -18.55 -4.33 4.56
CA ASN A 289 -17.90 -5.13 3.55
C ASN A 289 -16.51 -5.56 4.05
N PRO A 290 -16.04 -6.75 3.64
CA PRO A 290 -14.64 -7.13 3.78
C PRO A 290 -13.77 -6.04 3.18
N SER A 291 -12.80 -5.58 3.97
CA SER A 291 -12.01 -4.39 3.66
C SER A 291 -10.53 -4.74 3.63
N ILE A 292 -9.84 -4.22 2.62
CA ILE A 292 -8.39 -4.41 2.45
C ILE A 292 -7.73 -3.04 2.26
N ILE A 293 -6.65 -2.77 2.97
CA ILE A 293 -5.76 -1.64 2.76
C ILE A 293 -4.55 -2.12 1.97
N ASN A 294 -4.25 -1.43 0.86
CA ASN A 294 -2.99 -1.59 0.14
C ASN A 294 -2.07 -0.39 0.41
N MET A 295 -0.89 -0.65 0.98
CA MET A 295 0.16 0.34 1.24
C MET A 295 1.40 0.01 0.41
N SER A 296 1.42 0.44 -0.85
CA SER A 296 2.53 0.21 -1.78
C SER A 296 3.72 1.17 -1.57
N PHE A 297 4.03 1.51 -0.33
CA PHE A 297 5.07 2.46 0.08
C PHE A 297 5.60 2.08 1.47
N VAL A 298 6.73 2.69 1.86
CA VAL A 298 7.37 2.50 3.16
C VAL A 298 7.92 3.82 3.71
N PHE A 299 8.16 3.84 5.01
CA PHE A 299 8.86 4.87 5.76
C PHE A 299 10.06 4.24 6.45
N SER A 300 11.12 5.01 6.61
CA SER A 300 12.32 4.68 7.38
C SER A 300 12.57 5.74 8.44
N GLY A 301 13.39 5.43 9.44
CA GLY A 301 13.76 6.37 10.49
C GLY A 301 13.09 6.08 11.86
N PRO A 302 13.49 6.82 12.91
CA PRO A 302 12.95 6.64 14.27
C PRO A 302 11.53 7.19 14.42
N GLY A 303 10.82 6.88 15.51
CA GLY A 303 9.50 7.48 15.83
C GLY A 303 8.35 7.01 14.93
N LEU A 304 8.49 5.85 14.29
CA LEU A 304 7.48 5.25 13.42
C LEU A 304 6.54 4.28 14.17
N GLU A 305 6.79 4.00 15.46
CA GLU A 305 5.97 3.13 16.30
C GLU A 305 4.49 3.55 16.37
N PRO A 306 4.14 4.86 16.40
CA PRO A 306 2.74 5.25 16.33
C PRO A 306 2.03 4.80 15.05
N LEU A 307 2.69 4.91 13.89
CA LEU A 307 2.14 4.45 12.62
C LEU A 307 2.05 2.92 12.58
N ASP A 308 3.03 2.21 13.14
CA ASP A 308 2.97 0.76 13.31
C ASP A 308 1.74 0.33 14.14
N ASN A 309 1.48 1.01 15.25
CA ASN A 309 0.34 0.72 16.10
C ASN A 309 -0.98 1.02 15.40
N GLN A 310 -1.02 2.06 14.58
CA GLN A 310 -2.18 2.38 13.76
C GLN A 310 -2.46 1.31 12.70
N VAL A 311 -1.41 0.75 12.08
CA VAL A 311 -1.54 -0.39 11.17
C VAL A 311 -2.06 -1.63 11.92
N LYS A 312 -1.51 -1.95 13.10
CA LYS A 312 -2.02 -3.04 13.96
C LYS A 312 -3.49 -2.85 14.33
N ARG A 313 -3.92 -1.61 14.57
CA ARG A 313 -5.31 -1.27 14.85
C ARG A 313 -6.24 -1.59 13.69
N ALA A 314 -5.82 -1.38 12.44
CA ALA A 314 -6.59 -1.80 11.27
C ALA A 314 -6.79 -3.32 11.24
N VAL A 315 -5.71 -4.08 11.46
CA VAL A 315 -5.75 -5.56 11.55
C VAL A 315 -6.69 -6.02 12.66
N ALA A 316 -6.60 -5.41 13.85
CA ALA A 316 -7.48 -5.72 14.98
C ALA A 316 -8.96 -5.39 14.72
N CYS A 317 -9.24 -4.47 13.79
CA CYS A 317 -10.59 -4.15 13.33
C CYS A 317 -11.04 -5.03 12.14
N ASN A 318 -10.39 -6.18 11.92
CA ASN A 318 -10.64 -7.11 10.81
C ASN A 318 -10.51 -6.45 9.42
N VAL A 319 -9.62 -5.46 9.30
CA VAL A 319 -9.21 -4.91 8.00
C VAL A 319 -7.90 -5.58 7.59
N HIS A 320 -7.90 -6.25 6.43
CA HIS A 320 -6.68 -6.84 5.88
C HIS A 320 -5.71 -5.73 5.47
N VAL A 321 -4.42 -5.87 5.76
CA VAL A 321 -3.40 -4.91 5.32
C VAL A 321 -2.32 -5.63 4.53
N VAL A 322 -1.99 -5.08 3.36
CA VAL A 322 -0.89 -5.53 2.52
C VAL A 322 0.07 -4.38 2.29
N ALA A 323 1.35 -4.62 2.54
CA ALA A 323 2.39 -3.60 2.42
C ALA A 323 3.53 -4.06 1.49
N ALA A 324 4.16 -3.09 0.85
CA ALA A 324 5.43 -3.30 0.17
C ALA A 324 6.55 -3.58 1.19
N ALA A 325 7.49 -4.48 0.87
CA ALA A 325 8.66 -4.72 1.73
C ALA A 325 9.69 -3.57 1.70
N GLY A 326 9.68 -2.74 0.65
CA GLY A 326 10.66 -1.67 0.41
C GLY A 326 11.66 -2.03 -0.69
N ASN A 327 12.32 -1.01 -1.25
CA ASN A 327 13.15 -1.12 -2.46
C ASN A 327 14.64 -0.81 -2.19
N TYR A 328 15.17 -1.16 -1.01
CA TYR A 328 16.50 -0.74 -0.53
C TYR A 328 17.53 -1.86 -0.52
N ASN A 329 17.16 -3.04 -1.04
CA ASN A 329 17.99 -4.24 -0.93
C ASN A 329 18.48 -4.47 0.52
N ALA A 330 17.59 -4.26 1.50
CA ALA A 330 17.90 -4.28 2.92
C ALA A 330 16.87 -5.09 3.73
N ASP A 331 17.11 -5.21 5.02
CA ASP A 331 16.17 -5.85 5.95
C ASP A 331 14.91 -4.98 6.13
N ALA A 332 13.76 -5.53 5.77
CA ALA A 332 12.45 -4.90 5.86
C ALA A 332 12.01 -4.64 7.31
N GLN A 333 12.63 -5.29 8.31
CA GLN A 333 12.35 -5.03 9.73
C GLN A 333 12.64 -3.59 10.16
N ASN A 334 13.47 -2.88 9.39
CA ASN A 334 13.80 -1.48 9.68
C ASN A 334 12.76 -0.49 9.14
N LEU A 335 11.73 -0.96 8.44
CA LEU A 335 10.78 -0.10 7.72
C LEU A 335 9.35 -0.23 8.23
N CYS A 336 8.63 0.89 8.28
CA CYS A 336 7.20 0.95 8.52
C CYS A 336 6.44 1.07 7.19
N PRO A 337 5.30 0.40 6.97
CA PRO A 337 4.66 -0.58 7.85
C PRO A 337 5.20 -2.01 7.66
N ALA A 338 6.24 -2.22 6.84
CA ALA A 338 6.74 -3.55 6.46
C ALA A 338 7.05 -4.48 7.66
N ARG A 339 7.58 -3.92 8.76
CA ARG A 339 7.90 -4.64 10.01
C ARG A 339 6.70 -5.02 10.88
N VAL A 340 5.51 -4.52 10.58
CA VAL A 340 4.34 -4.68 11.43
C VAL A 340 3.84 -6.13 11.39
N GLY A 341 3.89 -6.83 12.52
CA GLY A 341 3.29 -8.16 12.63
C GLY A 341 1.76 -8.15 12.39
N GLY A 342 1.26 -9.18 11.71
CA GLY A 342 -0.18 -9.34 11.43
C GLY A 342 -0.64 -8.76 10.09
N ILE A 343 0.25 -8.15 9.30
CA ILE A 343 0.00 -7.74 7.91
C ILE A 343 0.70 -8.69 6.93
N MET A 344 0.35 -8.57 5.65
CA MET A 344 1.09 -9.23 4.57
C MET A 344 2.13 -8.28 3.97
N THR A 345 3.40 -8.46 4.33
CA THR A 345 4.53 -7.72 3.73
C THR A 345 5.07 -8.48 2.52
N VAL A 346 5.16 -7.80 1.37
CA VAL A 346 5.38 -8.45 0.07
C VAL A 346 6.70 -7.99 -0.57
N GLY A 347 7.60 -8.95 -0.80
CA GLY A 347 8.81 -8.77 -1.59
C GLY A 347 8.56 -8.92 -3.09
N ALA A 348 9.45 -8.41 -3.92
CA ALA A 348 9.34 -8.41 -5.39
C ALA A 348 10.23 -9.47 -6.04
N THR A 349 9.69 -10.14 -7.05
CA THR A 349 10.41 -11.06 -7.94
C THR A 349 10.46 -10.59 -9.38
N THR A 350 11.41 -11.13 -10.12
CA THR A 350 11.44 -11.09 -11.58
C THR A 350 10.66 -12.25 -12.19
N ILE A 351 10.45 -12.19 -13.51
CA ILE A 351 9.82 -13.27 -14.29
C ILE A 351 10.64 -14.57 -14.28
N GLN A 352 11.93 -14.51 -13.93
CA GLN A 352 12.83 -15.67 -13.80
C GLN A 352 12.85 -16.29 -12.39
N ASP A 353 11.88 -15.96 -11.53
CA ASP A 353 11.85 -16.44 -10.14
C ASP A 353 13.13 -16.07 -9.36
N GLN A 354 13.60 -14.82 -9.53
CA GLN A 354 14.68 -14.25 -8.73
C GLN A 354 14.15 -13.10 -7.88
N ARG A 355 14.73 -12.88 -6.69
CA ARG A 355 14.51 -11.62 -5.97
C ARG A 355 14.88 -10.44 -6.87
N TRP A 356 13.99 -9.48 -6.98
CA TRP A 356 14.21 -8.31 -7.83
C TRP A 356 15.33 -7.45 -7.27
N ILE A 357 16.33 -7.17 -8.11
CA ILE A 357 17.38 -6.17 -7.94
C ILE A 357 17.34 -5.31 -9.20
N SER A 358 17.44 -3.99 -9.05
CA SER A 358 17.52 -3.08 -10.19
C SER A 358 18.79 -3.37 -11.00
N HIS A 359 18.66 -3.32 -12.33
CA HIS A 359 19.80 -3.51 -13.22
C HIS A 359 20.83 -2.38 -13.12
N ASP A 360 20.36 -1.18 -12.81
CA ASP A 360 21.16 0.03 -12.85
C ASP A 360 21.84 0.33 -11.50
N HIS A 361 21.27 -0.18 -10.41
CA HIS A 361 21.62 0.18 -9.02
C HIS A 361 21.48 -1.04 -8.10
N ALA A 362 22.59 -1.65 -7.68
CA ALA A 362 22.56 -2.86 -6.86
C ALA A 362 22.02 -2.63 -5.43
N GLU A 363 22.03 -1.38 -4.96
CA GLU A 363 21.40 -0.89 -3.74
C GLU A 363 19.87 -0.78 -3.84
N ILE A 364 19.33 -0.72 -5.07
CA ILE A 364 17.88 -0.70 -5.31
C ILE A 364 17.42 -2.12 -5.59
N GLY A 365 16.52 -2.63 -4.75
CA GLY A 365 15.99 -3.97 -4.93
C GLY A 365 15.01 -4.34 -3.82
N SER A 366 14.30 -5.44 -4.01
CA SER A 366 13.34 -5.91 -3.00
C SER A 366 14.04 -6.10 -1.67
N ASN A 367 13.49 -5.51 -0.62
CA ASN A 367 13.88 -5.87 0.73
C ASN A 367 13.58 -7.35 1.03
N PHE A 368 14.19 -7.81 2.10
CA PHE A 368 14.20 -9.19 2.57
C PHE A 368 14.11 -9.22 4.11
N GLY A 369 14.21 -10.39 4.73
CA GLY A 369 14.12 -10.56 6.18
C GLY A 369 12.86 -11.33 6.61
N ASP A 370 12.78 -11.61 7.91
CA ASP A 370 11.78 -12.49 8.52
C ASP A 370 10.35 -11.91 8.48
N CYS A 371 10.21 -10.58 8.43
CA CYS A 371 8.91 -9.91 8.31
C CYS A 371 8.31 -9.97 6.91
N VAL A 372 9.09 -10.29 5.86
CA VAL A 372 8.57 -10.45 4.50
C VAL A 372 7.79 -11.75 4.43
N GLY A 373 6.46 -11.71 4.37
CA GLY A 373 5.61 -12.91 4.42
C GLY A 373 5.53 -13.70 3.12
N ILE A 374 5.72 -13.04 1.97
CA ILE A 374 5.71 -13.68 0.64
C ILE A 374 6.43 -12.81 -0.39
N PHE A 375 6.91 -13.44 -1.46
CA PHE A 375 7.36 -12.75 -2.67
C PHE A 375 6.33 -12.87 -3.79
N ALA A 376 6.13 -11.80 -4.55
CA ALA A 376 5.21 -11.74 -5.68
C ALA A 376 5.83 -11.02 -6.89
N PRO A 377 5.26 -11.16 -8.10
CA PRO A 377 5.73 -10.47 -9.29
C PRO A 377 5.87 -8.96 -9.09
N GLY A 378 7.09 -8.43 -9.27
CA GLY A 378 7.37 -7.01 -9.00
C GLY A 378 8.29 -6.33 -9.99
N ALA A 379 8.93 -7.04 -10.92
CA ALA A 379 9.75 -6.42 -11.97
C ALA A 379 9.00 -6.34 -13.31
N ASP A 380 9.04 -5.20 -13.99
CA ASP A 380 8.44 -5.00 -15.31
C ASP A 380 6.97 -5.44 -15.34
N ILE A 381 6.20 -4.90 -14.39
CA ILE A 381 4.77 -5.19 -14.25
C ILE A 381 3.97 -4.20 -15.08
N MET A 382 3.21 -4.74 -16.03
CA MET A 382 2.32 -3.95 -16.88
C MET A 382 1.03 -3.62 -16.15
N SER A 383 0.69 -2.33 -16.08
CA SER A 383 -0.58 -1.87 -15.50
C SER A 383 -0.95 -0.46 -15.96
N ALA A 384 -2.11 0.01 -15.50
CA ALA A 384 -2.72 1.30 -15.81
C ALA A 384 -1.75 2.49 -15.61
N GLY A 385 -1.69 3.36 -16.61
CA GLY A 385 -0.99 4.65 -16.59
C GLY A 385 -1.94 5.82 -16.44
N ILE A 386 -1.45 7.06 -16.56
CA ILE A 386 -2.25 8.28 -16.34
C ILE A 386 -2.24 9.28 -17.50
N ARG A 387 -1.57 8.96 -18.62
CA ARG A 387 -1.52 9.84 -19.79
C ARG A 387 -2.90 9.96 -20.46
N ASN A 388 -3.70 8.90 -20.44
CA ASN A 388 -5.09 8.85 -20.90
C ASN A 388 -5.79 7.64 -20.27
N ASN A 389 -7.10 7.46 -20.52
CA ASN A 389 -7.92 6.43 -19.90
C ASN A 389 -7.59 4.99 -20.35
N GLU A 390 -6.68 4.80 -21.30
CA GLU A 390 -6.34 3.50 -21.87
C GLU A 390 -4.88 3.10 -21.64
N GLN A 391 -4.03 4.02 -21.15
CA GLN A 391 -2.59 3.82 -21.10
C GLN A 391 -2.21 2.62 -20.24
N LEU A 392 -1.32 1.78 -20.76
CA LEU A 392 -0.58 0.81 -19.96
C LEU A 392 0.90 1.17 -19.92
N VAL A 393 1.53 0.97 -18.77
CA VAL A 393 2.97 1.22 -18.54
C VAL A 393 3.58 0.11 -17.70
N LEU A 394 4.90 -0.09 -17.86
CA LEU A 394 5.68 -0.99 -17.04
C LEU A 394 6.28 -0.23 -15.85
N LYS A 395 6.19 -0.82 -14.65
CA LYS A 395 6.90 -0.35 -13.46
C LYS A 395 7.47 -1.53 -12.69
N SER A 396 8.50 -1.26 -11.90
CA SER A 396 9.20 -2.24 -11.07
C SER A 396 9.26 -1.78 -9.61
N GLY A 397 9.10 -2.70 -8.68
CA GLY A 397 9.15 -2.43 -7.24
C GLY A 397 8.35 -3.41 -6.40
N THR A 398 8.64 -3.45 -5.11
CA THR A 398 7.75 -4.09 -4.11
C THR A 398 6.37 -3.44 -4.07
N SER A 399 6.27 -2.18 -4.48
CA SER A 399 5.02 -1.46 -4.73
C SER A 399 4.13 -2.11 -5.80
N MET A 400 4.71 -2.81 -6.79
CA MET A 400 3.98 -3.58 -7.80
C MET A 400 3.72 -5.02 -7.35
N ALA A 401 4.55 -5.57 -6.46
CA ALA A 401 4.36 -6.89 -5.88
C ALA A 401 3.19 -6.93 -4.88
N ALA A 402 3.10 -5.96 -3.98
CA ALA A 402 2.03 -5.84 -2.98
C ALA A 402 0.60 -5.97 -3.57
N PRO A 403 0.20 -5.20 -4.61
CA PRO A 403 -1.16 -5.26 -5.15
C PRO A 403 -1.52 -6.59 -5.80
N HIS A 404 -0.54 -7.41 -6.22
CA HIS A 404 -0.84 -8.78 -6.65
C HIS A 404 -1.43 -9.61 -5.50
N VAL A 405 -0.84 -9.50 -4.31
CA VAL A 405 -1.28 -10.22 -3.12
C VAL A 405 -2.55 -9.61 -2.54
N THR A 406 -2.70 -8.28 -2.61
CA THR A 406 -3.96 -7.60 -2.26
C THR A 406 -5.12 -8.09 -3.11
N GLY A 407 -4.91 -8.20 -4.43
CA GLY A 407 -5.90 -8.78 -5.34
C GLY A 407 -6.17 -10.26 -5.05
N LEU A 408 -5.14 -11.04 -4.66
CA LEU A 408 -5.32 -12.44 -4.25
C LEU A 408 -6.18 -12.56 -2.98
N ILE A 409 -5.96 -11.73 -1.96
CA ILE A 409 -6.82 -11.69 -0.76
C ILE A 409 -8.26 -11.38 -1.16
N ALA A 410 -8.48 -10.36 -1.98
CA ALA A 410 -9.82 -10.01 -2.43
C ALA A 410 -10.51 -11.16 -3.19
N TYR A 411 -9.75 -11.85 -4.04
CA TYR A 411 -10.22 -13.05 -4.75
C TYR A 411 -10.57 -14.19 -3.78
N LEU A 412 -9.74 -14.43 -2.75
CA LEU A 412 -9.98 -15.47 -1.75
C LEU A 412 -11.18 -15.15 -0.87
N ILE A 413 -11.39 -13.88 -0.48
CA ILE A 413 -12.60 -13.44 0.23
C ILE A 413 -13.85 -13.78 -0.58
N ARG A 414 -13.84 -13.48 -1.90
CA ARG A 414 -14.99 -13.75 -2.77
C ARG A 414 -15.25 -15.23 -3.00
N THR A 415 -14.20 -16.06 -3.00
CA THR A 415 -14.31 -17.49 -3.34
C THR A 415 -14.47 -18.40 -2.12
N ASN A 416 -13.93 -17.99 -0.97
CA ASN A 416 -13.83 -18.80 0.24
C ASN A 416 -14.41 -18.11 1.49
N GLY A 417 -14.96 -16.90 1.36
CA GLY A 417 -15.45 -16.07 2.46
C GLY A 417 -14.34 -15.23 3.11
N ASP A 418 -14.75 -14.15 3.77
CA ASP A 418 -13.83 -13.35 4.58
C ASP A 418 -13.38 -14.13 5.82
N LYS A 419 -12.10 -14.05 6.12
CA LYS A 419 -11.45 -14.70 7.27
C LYS A 419 -10.63 -13.64 7.98
N GLU A 420 -10.43 -13.80 9.28
CA GLU A 420 -9.51 -12.96 10.05
C GLU A 420 -8.14 -12.83 9.34
N PRO A 421 -7.51 -11.63 9.33
CA PRO A 421 -6.27 -11.37 8.60
C PRO A 421 -5.17 -12.40 8.84
N ALA A 422 -4.92 -12.77 10.10
CA ALA A 422 -3.92 -13.77 10.46
C ALA A 422 -4.20 -15.14 9.81
N ARG A 423 -5.48 -15.52 9.70
CA ARG A 423 -5.87 -16.79 9.06
C ARG A 423 -5.74 -16.70 7.53
N MET A 424 -6.14 -15.59 6.94
CA MET A 424 -5.99 -15.35 5.50
C MET A 424 -4.51 -15.40 5.08
N ILE A 425 -3.63 -14.72 5.83
CA ILE A 425 -2.17 -14.76 5.63
C ILE A 425 -1.66 -16.20 5.69
N LYS A 426 -2.02 -16.95 6.73
CA LYS A 426 -1.62 -18.35 6.88
C LYS A 426 -2.09 -19.23 5.73
N ASP A 427 -3.32 -19.05 5.26
CA ASP A 427 -3.87 -19.82 4.14
C ASP A 427 -3.11 -19.47 2.84
N ILE A 428 -2.84 -18.19 2.58
CA ILE A 428 -2.02 -17.74 1.45
C ILE A 428 -0.62 -18.37 1.52
N CYS A 429 0.12 -18.22 2.62
CA CYS A 429 1.46 -18.78 2.77
C CYS A 429 1.50 -20.31 2.67
N ASN A 430 0.41 -21.01 3.01
CA ASN A 430 0.31 -22.46 2.84
C ASN A 430 0.06 -22.89 1.39
N THR A 431 -0.67 -22.08 0.63
CA THR A 431 -0.91 -22.30 -0.81
C THR A 431 0.21 -21.74 -1.69
N ALA A 432 1.00 -20.82 -1.13
CA ALA A 432 2.17 -20.25 -1.78
C ALA A 432 3.10 -21.38 -2.20
N TYR A 433 3.77 -21.18 -3.32
CA TYR A 433 4.72 -22.13 -3.82
C TYR A 433 5.90 -22.21 -2.84
N LYS A 434 5.90 -23.23 -1.98
CA LYS A 434 6.98 -23.53 -1.05
C LYS A 434 8.11 -24.11 -1.86
N LEU A 435 9.03 -23.24 -2.23
CA LEU A 435 10.16 -23.58 -3.08
C LEU A 435 11.10 -24.46 -2.27
N ASP A 436 11.07 -25.76 -2.56
CA ASP A 436 12.26 -26.58 -2.43
C ASP A 436 13.32 -26.03 -3.42
N ARG A 437 13.95 -24.91 -3.02
CA ARG A 437 15.14 -24.26 -3.62
C ARG A 437 15.05 -23.78 -5.09
N LYS A 438 14.14 -22.87 -5.44
CA LYS A 438 14.23 -22.18 -6.77
C LYS A 438 13.98 -20.66 -6.82
N LEU A 439 13.50 -19.99 -5.77
CA LEU A 439 13.64 -18.52 -5.74
C LEU A 439 15.12 -18.22 -5.51
N ALA A 440 15.77 -17.65 -6.51
CA ALA A 440 17.18 -17.30 -6.40
C ALA A 440 17.36 -15.95 -5.69
N ASN A 441 18.54 -15.78 -5.09
CA ASN A 441 18.98 -14.52 -4.47
C ASN A 441 18.15 -14.08 -3.25
N ILE A 442 17.55 -15.02 -2.53
CA ILE A 442 16.86 -14.79 -1.26
C ILE A 442 17.88 -14.88 -0.11
N PRO A 443 18.11 -13.81 0.66
CA PRO A 443 19.00 -13.86 1.82
C PRO A 443 18.50 -14.81 2.91
N ALA A 444 19.42 -15.41 3.64
CA ALA A 444 19.09 -16.31 4.75
C ALA A 444 18.24 -15.59 5.81
N GLY A 445 17.31 -16.31 6.44
CA GLY A 445 16.37 -15.73 7.41
C GLY A 445 15.16 -15.02 6.78
N THR A 446 15.04 -15.06 5.45
CA THR A 446 13.85 -14.60 4.72
C THR A 446 12.98 -15.81 4.38
N VAL A 447 11.68 -15.74 4.71
CA VAL A 447 10.61 -16.75 4.53
C VAL A 447 10.94 -18.11 3.95
#